data_AF-A0A7Y5NBI1-F1
#
_entry.id   AF-A0A7Y5NBI1-F1
#
_cell.length_a   1.000
_cell.length_b   1.000
_cell.length_c   1.000
_cell.angle_alpha   90.00
_cell.angle_beta   90.00
_cell.angle_gamma   90.00
#
_symmetry.space_group_name_H-M   'P 1'
#
loop_
_entity.id
_entity.type
_entity.pdbx_description
1 polymer ?
#
loop_
_entity_poly.entity_id
_entity_poly.type
_entity_poly.pdbx_seq_one_letter_code
_entity_poly.pdbx_strand_id
1 'polypeptide(L)'
;MPEQLRRRSALVMLVAGLTSEIAHRFDVWPMALDGAATLLSMLLEGSIVALVALHRRGQLSRHQTVATAIGIAATIFLALGSSATGRVMFVLLAVFLGRWLGRAAIRPREVVAVALAMTLAATVRGVMTEWRNEIWGRRGGAVGLMEGPGYMLRLVDQHVDSAGFADAATAGWRVIGSRSANTDLLVDAMRRTPDVVPYWNGYSYRALAGVLVPRVVWPDKPMNTLGQEYGHRYAYLADSDLQTSINLPLVVEFYINFGLPGVLVGMFALGILLHLVEDAANRRDQDLFYSAMVAPILARLLLMECNFSLIFGALPLQLPSIWLIGMFALWAGGVIPRRRPPRPPWYAIRMPVAGARRAA
;
A
#
# COMPACT_ATOMS: atom_id res chain seq x y z
N MET A 1 -9.48 14.91 19.36
CA MET A 1 -10.79 14.29 19.06
C MET A 1 -11.24 13.43 20.25
N PRO A 2 -12.51 13.51 20.70
CA PRO A 2 -13.04 12.65 21.75
C PRO A 2 -12.91 11.18 21.38
N GLU A 3 -12.57 10.34 22.35
CA GLU A 3 -12.33 8.91 22.12
C GLU A 3 -13.53 8.20 21.49
N GLN A 4 -14.74 8.57 21.90
CA GLN A 4 -15.97 8.04 21.31
C GLN A 4 -16.12 8.39 19.83
N LEU A 5 -15.74 9.60 19.44
CA LEU A 5 -15.80 10.05 18.06
C LEU A 5 -14.74 9.33 17.20
N ARG A 6 -13.50 9.18 17.69
CA ARG A 6 -12.44 8.41 16.99
C ARG A 6 -12.90 6.98 16.68
N ARG A 7 -13.50 6.29 17.66
CA ARG A 7 -14.00 4.91 17.51
C ARG A 7 -15.12 4.83 16.47
N ARG A 8 -16.10 5.74 16.55
CA ARG A 8 -17.22 5.78 15.61
C ARG A 8 -16.74 6.08 14.18
N SER A 9 -15.89 7.09 14.00
CA SER A 9 -15.33 7.44 12.70
C SER A 9 -14.54 6.29 12.08
N ALA A 10 -13.70 5.59 12.86
CA ALA A 10 -12.94 4.46 12.36
C ALA A 10 -13.86 3.30 11.93
N LEU A 11 -14.92 2.97 12.70
CA LEU A 11 -15.88 1.94 12.31
C LEU A 11 -16.69 2.32 11.07
N VAL A 12 -17.11 3.58 10.96
CA VAL A 12 -17.82 4.08 9.76
C VAL A 12 -16.92 3.98 8.53
N MET A 13 -15.64 4.34 8.64
CA MET A 13 -14.69 4.21 7.54
C MET A 13 -14.40 2.76 7.17
N LEU A 14 -14.34 1.85 8.15
CA LEU A 14 -14.19 0.41 7.90
C LEU A 14 -15.38 -0.12 7.07
N VAL A 15 -16.61 0.22 7.47
CA VAL A 15 -17.82 -0.21 6.77
C VAL A 15 -17.91 0.44 5.38
N ALA A 16 -17.73 1.75 5.29
CA ALA A 16 -17.78 2.47 4.01
C ALA A 16 -16.73 1.95 3.02
N GLY A 17 -15.51 1.68 3.50
CA GLY A 17 -14.43 1.10 2.72
C GLY A 17 -14.77 -0.31 2.21
N LEU A 18 -15.29 -1.19 3.08
CA LEU A 18 -15.75 -2.52 2.68
C LEU A 18 -16.91 -2.48 1.68
N THR A 19 -17.88 -1.58 1.88
CA THR A 19 -18.99 -1.41 0.94
C THR A 19 -18.49 -0.91 -0.42
N SER A 20 -17.58 0.07 -0.42
CA SER A 20 -16.93 0.56 -1.65
C SER A 20 -16.21 -0.55 -2.37
N GLU A 21 -15.50 -1.40 -1.63
CA GLU A 21 -14.75 -2.53 -2.17
C GLU A 21 -15.66 -3.56 -2.84
N ILE A 22 -16.77 -3.90 -2.19
CA ILE A 22 -17.77 -4.81 -2.74
C ILE A 22 -18.39 -4.20 -4.00
N ALA A 23 -18.74 -2.91 -3.97
CA ALA A 23 -19.31 -2.20 -5.11
C ALA A 23 -18.33 -2.14 -6.30
N HIS A 24 -17.03 -1.96 -6.04
CA HIS A 24 -15.99 -1.96 -7.08
C HIS A 24 -15.88 -3.31 -7.78
N ARG A 25 -15.98 -4.40 -7.02
CA ARG A 25 -15.94 -5.76 -7.56
C ARG A 25 -17.10 -6.10 -8.49
N PHE A 26 -18.26 -5.46 -8.30
CA PHE A 26 -19.44 -5.65 -9.15
C PHE A 26 -19.55 -4.59 -10.26
N ASP A 27 -18.47 -3.84 -10.53
CA ASP A 27 -18.43 -2.78 -11.53
C ASP A 27 -19.58 -1.76 -11.38
N VAL A 28 -20.02 -1.54 -10.13
CA VAL A 28 -21.09 -0.58 -9.81
C VAL A 28 -20.57 0.85 -9.89
N TRP A 29 -19.26 1.04 -9.76
CA TRP A 29 -18.63 2.35 -9.85
C TRP A 29 -18.46 2.76 -11.31
N PRO A 30 -18.99 3.93 -11.72
CA PRO A 30 -18.59 4.53 -12.98
C PRO A 30 -17.06 4.74 -12.99
N MET A 31 -16.41 4.47 -14.11
CA MET A 31 -14.96 4.67 -14.27
C MET A 31 -14.52 6.10 -13.90
N ALA A 32 -15.42 7.08 -13.99
CA ALA A 32 -15.18 8.46 -13.57
C ALA A 32 -14.90 8.62 -12.06
N LEU A 33 -15.42 7.70 -11.23
CA LEU A 33 -15.32 7.72 -9.76
C LEU A 33 -14.27 6.76 -9.21
N ASP A 34 -13.45 6.14 -10.06
CA ASP A 34 -12.46 5.13 -9.65
C ASP A 34 -11.40 5.70 -8.68
N GLY A 35 -11.10 7.00 -8.79
CA GLY A 35 -10.27 7.72 -7.83
C GLY A 35 -10.89 7.82 -6.43
N ALA A 36 -12.22 7.96 -6.34
CA ALA A 36 -12.93 7.96 -5.06
C ALA A 36 -12.95 6.56 -4.43
N ALA A 37 -13.14 5.50 -5.24
CA ALA A 37 -13.01 4.13 -4.78
C ALA A 37 -11.61 3.85 -4.22
N THR A 38 -10.55 4.30 -4.91
CA THR A 38 -9.16 4.21 -4.44
C THR A 38 -8.96 4.91 -3.09
N LEU A 39 -9.51 6.12 -2.92
CA LEU A 39 -9.45 6.84 -1.65
C LEU A 39 -10.18 6.07 -0.53
N LEU A 40 -11.35 5.49 -0.81
CA LEU A 40 -12.10 4.69 0.17
C LEU A 40 -11.35 3.42 0.58
N SER A 41 -10.66 2.75 -0.35
CA SER A 41 -9.77 1.62 -0.03
C SER A 41 -8.59 2.05 0.85
N MET A 42 -8.06 3.27 0.70
CA MET A 42 -7.03 3.79 1.60
C MET A 42 -7.57 4.09 3.00
N LEU A 43 -8.78 4.66 3.08
CA LEU A 43 -9.45 4.91 4.36
C LEU A 43 -9.81 3.60 5.08
N LEU A 44 -10.13 2.54 4.33
CA LEU A 44 -10.32 1.20 4.86
C LEU A 44 -9.07 0.74 5.61
N GLU A 45 -7.90 0.80 4.99
CA GLU A 45 -6.64 0.40 5.63
C GLU A 45 -6.28 1.29 6.82
N GLY A 46 -6.46 2.61 6.69
CA GLY A 46 -6.27 3.55 7.80
C GLY A 46 -7.19 3.22 8.98
N SER A 47 -8.44 2.85 8.71
CA SER A 47 -9.40 2.46 9.74
C SER A 47 -8.98 1.18 10.47
N ILE A 48 -8.37 0.22 9.77
CA ILE A 48 -7.80 -0.99 10.36
C ILE A 48 -6.64 -0.61 11.29
N VAL A 49 -5.72 0.25 10.85
CA VAL A 49 -4.62 0.77 11.70
C VAL A 49 -5.18 1.42 12.96
N ALA A 50 -6.20 2.28 12.82
CA ALA A 50 -6.80 3.01 13.93
C ALA A 50 -7.49 2.07 14.93
N LEU A 51 -8.34 1.16 14.47
CA LEU A 51 -9.09 0.24 15.32
C LEU A 51 -8.17 -0.74 16.04
N VAL A 52 -7.14 -1.26 15.36
CA VAL A 52 -6.14 -2.13 16.02
C VAL A 52 -5.36 -1.35 17.07
N ALA A 53 -4.96 -0.10 16.81
CA ALA A 53 -4.29 0.73 17.80
C ALA A 53 -5.19 1.02 19.02
N LEU A 54 -6.46 1.33 18.81
CA LEU A 54 -7.45 1.57 19.86
C LEU A 54 -7.70 0.30 20.70
N HIS A 55 -7.80 -0.87 20.05
CA HIS A 55 -7.92 -2.16 20.73
C HIS A 55 -6.72 -2.40 21.66
N ARG A 56 -5.50 -2.13 21.18
CA ARG A 56 -4.26 -2.29 21.97
C ARG A 56 -4.16 -1.34 23.16
N ARG A 57 -4.78 -0.17 23.06
CA ARG A 57 -4.93 0.80 24.15
C ARG A 57 -6.06 0.47 25.12
N GLY A 58 -6.82 -0.62 24.89
CA GLY A 58 -7.96 -1.01 25.73
C GLY A 58 -9.18 -0.10 25.55
N GLN A 59 -9.24 0.65 24.45
CA GLN A 59 -10.27 1.67 24.20
C GLN A 59 -11.47 1.13 23.41
N LEU A 60 -11.40 -0.08 22.84
CA LEU A 60 -12.54 -0.70 22.17
C LEU A 60 -13.37 -1.56 23.12
N SER A 61 -14.70 -1.48 22.97
CA SER A 61 -15.60 -2.43 23.61
C SER A 61 -15.48 -3.83 22.99
N ARG A 62 -16.06 -4.85 23.65
CA ARG A 62 -16.07 -6.24 23.13
C ARG A 62 -16.71 -6.32 21.75
N HIS A 63 -17.87 -5.69 21.55
CA HIS A 63 -18.57 -5.68 20.25
C HIS A 63 -17.73 -4.98 19.17
N GLN A 64 -17.06 -3.87 19.50
CA GLN A 64 -16.20 -3.16 18.54
C GLN A 64 -14.95 -3.97 18.18
N THR A 65 -14.39 -4.71 19.13
CA THR A 65 -13.27 -5.63 18.89
C THR A 65 -13.68 -6.74 17.93
N VAL A 66 -14.84 -7.38 18.17
CA VAL A 66 -15.37 -8.42 17.29
C VAL A 66 -15.66 -7.86 15.90
N ALA A 67 -16.32 -6.71 15.80
CA ALA A 67 -16.58 -6.05 14.51
C ALA A 67 -15.30 -5.73 13.74
N THR A 68 -14.25 -5.27 14.43
CA THR A 68 -12.93 -5.01 13.83
C THR A 68 -12.32 -6.30 13.28
N ALA A 69 -12.35 -7.40 14.04
CA ALA A 69 -11.84 -8.69 13.61
C ALA A 69 -12.59 -9.23 12.38
N ILE A 70 -13.92 -9.12 12.38
CA ILE A 70 -14.76 -9.48 11.22
C ILE A 70 -14.41 -8.61 10.01
N GLY A 71 -14.25 -7.31 10.18
CA GLY A 71 -13.90 -6.41 9.07
C GLY A 71 -12.51 -6.71 8.47
N ILE A 72 -11.51 -7.01 9.31
CA ILE A 72 -10.19 -7.44 8.84
C ILE A 72 -10.30 -8.76 8.07
N ALA A 73 -11.01 -9.75 8.62
CA ALA A 73 -11.21 -11.04 7.97
C ALA A 73 -11.95 -10.90 6.63
N ALA A 74 -12.99 -10.08 6.58
CA ALA A 74 -13.72 -9.77 5.34
C ALA A 74 -12.81 -9.09 4.30
N THR A 75 -11.96 -8.15 4.72
CA THR A 75 -11.03 -7.47 3.82
C THR A 75 -10.01 -8.46 3.23
N ILE A 76 -9.44 -9.35 4.06
CA ILE A 76 -8.52 -10.41 3.59
C ILE A 76 -9.25 -11.35 2.63
N PHE A 77 -10.46 -11.78 2.97
CA PHE A 77 -11.25 -12.67 2.13
C PHE A 77 -11.54 -12.07 0.76
N LEU A 78 -11.99 -10.80 0.71
CA LEU A 78 -12.21 -10.09 -0.55
C LEU A 78 -10.90 -9.97 -1.37
N ALA A 79 -9.79 -9.65 -0.70
CA ALA A 79 -8.47 -9.53 -1.32
C ALA A 79 -7.97 -10.86 -1.92
N LEU A 80 -8.22 -12.00 -1.28
CA LEU A 80 -7.89 -13.34 -1.83
C LEU A 80 -8.62 -13.65 -3.13
N GLY A 81 -9.84 -13.13 -3.29
CA GLY A 81 -10.59 -13.28 -4.53
C GLY A 81 -10.22 -12.27 -5.61
N SER A 82 -9.19 -11.46 -5.40
CA SER A 82 -8.68 -10.51 -6.39
C SER A 82 -7.35 -11.00 -6.96
N SER A 83 -7.02 -10.58 -8.18
CA SER A 83 -5.70 -10.85 -8.77
C SER A 83 -4.54 -10.13 -8.05
N ALA A 84 -4.85 -9.27 -7.07
CA ALA A 84 -3.94 -8.39 -6.37
C ALA A 84 -3.59 -8.93 -4.97
N THR A 85 -2.85 -10.04 -4.90
CA THR A 85 -2.36 -10.62 -3.64
C THR A 85 -1.55 -9.64 -2.76
N GLY A 86 -0.97 -8.59 -3.34
CA GLY A 86 -0.36 -7.49 -2.58
C GLY A 86 -1.31 -6.79 -1.61
N ARG A 87 -2.63 -6.84 -1.85
CA ARG A 87 -3.63 -6.28 -0.94
C ARG A 87 -3.72 -7.02 0.39
N VAL A 88 -3.53 -8.33 0.40
CA VAL A 88 -3.42 -9.10 1.64
C VAL A 88 -2.21 -8.61 2.44
N MET A 89 -1.08 -8.31 1.78
CA MET A 89 0.10 -7.74 2.44
C MET A 89 -0.17 -6.36 3.04
N PHE A 90 -0.88 -5.48 2.33
CA PHE A 90 -1.25 -4.18 2.89
C PHE A 90 -2.18 -4.29 4.10
N VAL A 91 -3.12 -5.23 4.11
CA VAL A 91 -3.98 -5.46 5.29
C VAL A 91 -3.16 -5.98 6.47
N LEU A 92 -2.25 -6.94 6.25
CA LEU A 92 -1.36 -7.44 7.31
C LEU A 92 -0.43 -6.33 7.83
N LEU A 93 0.09 -5.49 6.93
CA LEU A 93 0.90 -4.33 7.27
C LEU A 93 0.08 -3.30 8.07
N ALA A 94 -1.17 -3.03 7.69
CA ALA A 94 -2.06 -2.14 8.43
C ALA A 94 -2.33 -2.66 9.86
N VAL A 95 -2.54 -3.97 10.02
CA VAL A 95 -2.66 -4.60 11.35
C VAL A 95 -1.37 -4.42 12.13
N PHE A 96 -0.21 -4.70 11.52
CA PHE A 96 1.10 -4.53 12.16
C PHE A 96 1.34 -3.08 12.62
N LEU A 97 1.12 -2.11 11.73
CA LEU A 97 1.25 -0.68 12.02
C LEU A 97 0.31 -0.24 13.13
N GLY A 98 -0.95 -0.71 13.13
CA GLY A 98 -1.90 -0.43 14.20
C GLY A 98 -1.44 -0.98 15.56
N ARG A 99 -0.85 -2.19 15.57
CA ARG A 99 -0.29 -2.76 16.80
C ARG A 99 0.89 -1.95 17.31
N TRP A 100 1.79 -1.57 16.41
CA TRP A 100 2.97 -0.75 16.72
C TRP A 100 2.56 0.61 17.27
N LEU A 101 1.65 1.33 16.60
CA LEU A 101 1.14 2.63 17.02
C LEU A 101 0.37 2.58 18.37
N GLY A 102 -0.18 1.41 18.70
CA GLY A 102 -0.87 1.15 19.96
C GLY A 102 0.02 1.09 21.19
N ARG A 103 1.27 0.60 21.09
CA ARG A 103 2.16 0.38 22.26
C ARG A 103 3.65 0.68 22.06
N ALA A 104 4.06 1.15 20.88
CA ALA A 104 5.45 1.47 20.49
C ALA A 104 6.48 0.35 20.78
N ALA A 105 6.03 -0.89 20.99
CA ALA A 105 6.86 -2.04 21.33
C ALA A 105 6.34 -3.28 20.60
N ILE A 106 7.23 -3.93 19.86
CA ILE A 106 6.95 -5.17 19.15
C ILE A 106 7.42 -6.32 20.03
N ARG A 107 6.51 -7.22 20.40
CA ARG A 107 6.87 -8.42 21.18
C ARG A 107 7.36 -9.53 20.24
N PRO A 108 8.26 -10.43 20.65
CA PRO A 108 8.72 -11.54 19.80
C PRO A 108 7.59 -12.37 19.20
N ARG A 109 6.54 -12.68 19.98
CA ARG A 109 5.34 -13.37 19.49
C ARG A 109 4.62 -12.66 18.33
N GLU A 110 4.74 -11.34 18.25
CA GLU A 110 4.13 -10.55 17.17
C GLU A 110 4.95 -10.64 15.90
N VAL A 111 6.29 -10.68 16.02
CA VAL A 111 7.20 -10.98 14.89
C VAL A 111 6.91 -12.38 14.35
N VAL A 112 6.77 -13.38 15.23
CA VAL A 112 6.42 -14.75 14.83
C VAL A 112 5.05 -14.79 14.13
N ALA A 113 4.04 -14.08 14.65
CA ALA A 113 2.73 -14.02 14.01
C ALA A 113 2.76 -13.38 12.62
N VAL A 114 3.54 -12.31 12.44
CA VAL A 114 3.74 -11.67 11.13
C VAL A 114 4.47 -12.61 10.18
N ALA A 115 5.55 -13.26 10.64
CA ALA A 115 6.29 -14.23 9.84
C ALA A 115 5.39 -15.39 9.38
N LEU A 116 4.56 -15.93 10.27
CA LEU A 116 3.58 -16.96 9.93
C LEU A 116 2.56 -16.47 8.90
N ALA A 117 2.02 -15.25 9.08
CA ALA A 117 1.07 -14.67 8.14
C ALA A 117 1.68 -14.40 6.76
N MET A 118 2.95 -13.96 6.71
CA MET A 118 3.69 -13.80 5.47
C MET A 118 3.93 -15.14 4.78
N THR A 119 4.30 -16.18 5.53
CA THR A 119 4.47 -17.54 4.97
C THR A 119 3.15 -18.07 4.40
N LEU A 120 2.03 -17.92 5.11
CA LEU A 120 0.72 -18.32 4.60
C LEU A 120 0.37 -17.57 3.30
N ALA A 121 0.62 -16.27 3.25
CA ALA A 121 0.38 -15.49 2.04
C ALA A 121 1.34 -15.83 0.89
N ALA A 122 2.58 -16.22 1.21
CA ALA A 122 3.50 -16.76 0.22
C ALA A 122 2.94 -18.05 -0.37
N THR A 123 2.40 -18.96 0.44
CA THR A 123 1.72 -20.17 -0.05
C THR A 123 0.58 -19.84 -1.01
N VAL A 124 -0.27 -18.85 -0.67
CA VAL A 124 -1.31 -18.34 -1.59
C VAL A 124 -0.70 -17.84 -2.91
N ARG A 125 0.45 -17.16 -2.84
CA ARG A 125 1.13 -16.64 -4.03
C ARG A 125 1.61 -17.75 -4.97
N GLY A 126 1.92 -18.93 -4.45
CA GLY A 126 2.39 -20.08 -5.23
C GLY A 126 1.38 -20.55 -6.28
N VAL A 127 0.08 -20.46 -5.99
CA VAL A 127 -1.01 -20.95 -6.88
C VAL A 127 -1.67 -19.83 -7.71
N MET A 128 -1.08 -18.63 -7.68
CA MET A 128 -1.68 -17.44 -8.27
C MET A 128 -1.75 -17.50 -9.79
N THR A 129 -0.81 -18.21 -10.43
CA THR A 129 -0.75 -18.35 -11.89
C THR A 129 -1.91 -19.19 -12.39
N GLU A 130 -2.17 -20.32 -11.74
CA GLU A 130 -3.28 -21.23 -12.00
C GLU A 130 -4.61 -20.52 -11.78
N TRP A 131 -4.72 -19.76 -10.68
CA TRP A 131 -5.91 -18.97 -10.40
C TRP A 131 -6.17 -17.94 -11.51
N ARG A 132 -5.15 -17.22 -11.99
CA ARG A 132 -5.30 -16.23 -13.07
C ARG A 132 -5.69 -16.89 -14.38
N ASN A 133 -5.08 -18.03 -14.73
CA ASN A 133 -5.40 -18.73 -15.97
C ASN A 133 -6.86 -19.19 -16.02
N GLU A 134 -7.40 -19.69 -14.91
CA GLU A 134 -8.80 -20.08 -14.84
C GLU A 134 -9.74 -18.86 -14.88
N ILE A 135 -9.48 -17.89 -14.02
CA ILE A 135 -10.39 -16.76 -13.80
C ILE A 135 -10.36 -15.77 -14.97
N TRP A 136 -9.18 -15.42 -15.46
CA TRP A 136 -9.03 -14.48 -16.59
C TRP A 136 -9.11 -15.18 -17.93
N GLY A 137 -8.51 -16.36 -18.06
CA GLY A 137 -8.50 -17.10 -19.33
C GLY A 137 -9.85 -17.73 -19.68
N ARG A 138 -10.46 -18.49 -18.75
CA ARG A 138 -11.72 -19.21 -19.05
C ARG A 138 -12.99 -18.45 -18.66
N ARG A 139 -12.95 -17.66 -17.59
CA ARG A 139 -14.15 -16.99 -17.02
C ARG A 139 -14.25 -15.51 -17.37
N GLY A 140 -13.31 -14.95 -18.13
CA GLY A 140 -13.34 -13.55 -18.57
C GLY A 140 -13.27 -12.53 -17.43
N GLY A 141 -12.76 -12.91 -16.26
CA GLY A 141 -12.53 -12.00 -15.12
C GLY A 141 -13.74 -11.69 -14.23
N ALA A 142 -14.96 -12.05 -14.63
CA ALA A 142 -16.16 -11.83 -13.81
C ALA A 142 -16.36 -12.99 -12.84
N VAL A 143 -16.10 -12.76 -11.55
CA VAL A 143 -16.22 -13.79 -10.51
C VAL A 143 -16.99 -13.26 -9.31
N GLY A 144 -18.02 -14.01 -8.92
CA GLY A 144 -18.83 -13.70 -7.74
C GLY A 144 -18.00 -13.55 -6.46
N LEU A 145 -18.57 -12.86 -5.45
CA LEU A 145 -17.90 -12.55 -4.18
C LEU A 145 -17.28 -13.77 -3.48
N MET A 146 -17.93 -14.93 -3.57
CA MET A 146 -17.50 -16.16 -2.91
C MET A 146 -16.68 -17.08 -3.81
N GLU A 147 -16.92 -17.04 -5.12
CA GLU A 147 -16.29 -17.95 -6.07
C GLU A 147 -14.78 -17.71 -6.18
N GLY A 148 -14.35 -16.45 -6.23
CA GLY A 148 -12.95 -16.08 -6.39
C GLY A 148 -12.09 -16.50 -5.20
N PRO A 149 -12.43 -16.05 -3.97
CA PRO A 149 -11.72 -16.47 -2.77
C PRO A 149 -11.86 -17.98 -2.51
N GLY A 150 -13.05 -18.55 -2.71
CA GLY A 150 -13.29 -19.99 -2.51
C GLY A 150 -12.49 -20.85 -3.49
N TYR A 151 -12.31 -20.42 -4.73
CA TYR A 151 -11.43 -21.10 -5.69
C TYR A 151 -9.95 -20.96 -5.30
N MET A 152 -9.51 -19.78 -4.86
CA MET A 152 -8.14 -19.58 -4.36
C MET A 152 -7.82 -20.53 -3.20
N LEU A 153 -8.72 -20.61 -2.21
CA LEU A 153 -8.54 -21.49 -1.05
C LEU A 153 -8.48 -22.97 -1.46
N ARG A 154 -9.32 -23.40 -2.40
CA ARG A 154 -9.26 -24.77 -2.94
C ARG A 154 -7.96 -25.07 -3.68
N LEU A 155 -7.43 -24.11 -4.44
CA LEU A 155 -6.13 -24.30 -5.10
C LEU A 155 -5.00 -24.42 -4.09
N VAL A 156 -5.01 -23.61 -3.03
CA VAL A 156 -4.03 -23.71 -1.94
C VAL A 156 -4.14 -25.07 -1.26
N ASP A 157 -5.35 -25.51 -0.93
CA ASP A 157 -5.63 -26.81 -0.32
C ASP A 157 -5.07 -27.97 -1.18
N GLN A 158 -5.43 -28.00 -2.46
CA GLN A 158 -4.91 -28.98 -3.42
C GLN A 158 -3.39 -28.95 -3.57
N HIS A 159 -2.79 -27.75 -3.55
CA HIS A 159 -1.35 -27.60 -3.65
C HIS A 159 -0.63 -28.08 -2.38
N VAL A 160 -1.20 -27.81 -1.20
CA VAL A 160 -0.67 -28.29 0.08
C VAL A 160 -0.87 -29.79 0.23
N ASP A 161 -1.98 -30.36 -0.21
CA ASP A 161 -2.23 -31.81 -0.17
C ASP A 161 -1.29 -32.59 -1.09
N SER A 162 -0.94 -32.01 -2.25
CA SER A 162 -0.08 -32.67 -3.23
C SER A 162 1.41 -32.56 -2.92
N ALA A 163 1.88 -31.40 -2.45
CA ALA A 163 3.31 -31.13 -2.23
C ALA A 163 3.71 -31.09 -0.74
N GLY A 164 2.75 -31.01 0.18
CA GLY A 164 3.01 -30.68 1.58
C GLY A 164 3.18 -29.17 1.81
N PHE A 165 2.85 -28.71 3.02
CA PHE A 165 2.85 -27.29 3.37
C PHE A 165 4.23 -26.61 3.20
N ALA A 166 5.31 -27.30 3.60
CA ALA A 166 6.66 -26.73 3.56
C ALA A 166 7.11 -26.42 2.12
N ASP A 167 6.85 -27.34 1.18
CA ASP A 167 7.22 -27.17 -0.23
C ASP A 167 6.32 -26.15 -0.92
N ALA A 168 5.01 -26.18 -0.63
CA ALA A 168 4.06 -25.17 -1.11
C ALA A 168 4.45 -23.74 -0.67
N ALA A 169 4.81 -23.58 0.61
CA ALA A 169 5.31 -22.30 1.14
C ALA A 169 6.63 -21.89 0.47
N THR A 170 7.57 -22.83 0.29
CA THR A 170 8.87 -22.57 -0.34
C THR A 170 8.71 -22.15 -1.80
N ALA A 171 7.82 -22.80 -2.55
CA ALA A 171 7.47 -22.40 -3.91
C ALA A 171 6.92 -20.97 -3.95
N GLY A 172 5.99 -20.65 -3.05
CA GLY A 172 5.47 -19.31 -2.86
C GLY A 172 6.55 -18.25 -2.60
N TRP A 173 7.47 -18.54 -1.68
CA TRP A 173 8.59 -17.65 -1.38
C TRP A 173 9.55 -17.47 -2.56
N ARG A 174 9.81 -18.51 -3.36
CA ARG A 174 10.59 -18.40 -4.60
C ARG A 174 9.94 -17.46 -5.61
N VAL A 175 8.61 -17.51 -5.75
CA VAL A 175 7.86 -16.58 -6.62
C VAL A 175 7.94 -15.14 -6.12
N ILE A 176 7.93 -14.91 -4.81
CA ILE A 176 8.12 -13.57 -4.24
C ILE A 176 9.56 -13.08 -4.49
N GLY A 177 10.55 -13.94 -4.21
CA GLY A 177 11.97 -13.61 -4.37
C GLY A 177 12.36 -13.31 -5.82
N SER A 178 11.89 -14.11 -6.78
CA SER A 178 12.19 -13.91 -8.21
C SER A 178 11.67 -12.59 -8.76
N ARG A 179 10.65 -11.99 -8.13
CA ARG A 179 10.10 -10.69 -8.50
C ARG A 179 10.83 -9.49 -7.87
N SER A 180 11.67 -9.73 -6.87
CA SER A 180 12.44 -8.69 -6.19
C SER A 180 13.78 -8.40 -6.88
N ALA A 181 14.09 -9.09 -7.98
CA ALA A 181 15.33 -8.94 -8.75
C ALA A 181 15.34 -7.70 -9.66
N ASN A 182 15.00 -6.52 -9.11
CA ASN A 182 15.02 -5.25 -9.85
C ASN A 182 16.43 -4.88 -10.35
N THR A 183 17.47 -5.46 -9.74
CA THR A 183 18.87 -5.30 -10.16
C THR A 183 19.07 -5.82 -11.59
N ASP A 184 18.44 -6.93 -11.96
CA ASP A 184 18.60 -7.51 -13.29
C ASP A 184 18.00 -6.61 -14.36
N LEU A 185 16.82 -6.02 -14.06
CA LEU A 185 16.20 -5.01 -14.92
C LEU A 185 17.08 -3.77 -15.09
N LEU A 186 17.72 -3.32 -14.01
CA LEU A 186 18.63 -2.17 -14.09
C LEU A 186 19.87 -2.49 -14.93
N VAL A 187 20.50 -3.65 -14.72
CA VAL A 187 21.68 -4.06 -15.49
C VAL A 187 21.35 -4.18 -16.97
N ASP A 188 20.21 -4.79 -17.33
CA ASP A 188 19.80 -4.90 -18.72
C ASP A 188 19.47 -3.53 -19.33
N ALA A 189 18.77 -2.65 -18.57
CA ALA A 189 18.51 -1.27 -18.99
C ALA A 189 19.82 -0.49 -19.25
N MET A 190 20.83 -0.67 -18.39
CA MET A 190 22.16 -0.06 -18.55
C MET A 190 22.91 -0.57 -19.78
N ARG A 191 22.78 -1.86 -20.10
CA ARG A 191 23.43 -2.47 -21.26
C ARG A 191 22.80 -2.04 -22.58
N ARG A 192 21.49 -1.84 -22.60
CA ARG A 192 20.73 -1.56 -23.83
C ARG A 192 20.50 -0.08 -24.08
N THR A 193 20.60 0.77 -23.06
CA THR A 193 20.32 2.20 -23.17
C THR A 193 21.62 2.99 -23.08
N PRO A 194 21.96 3.86 -24.06
CA PRO A 194 21.10 4.33 -25.15
C PRO A 194 21.24 3.59 -26.50
N ASP A 195 22.19 2.68 -26.63
CA ASP A 195 22.65 2.20 -27.95
C ASP A 195 21.62 1.34 -28.69
N VAL A 196 20.88 0.49 -27.97
CA VAL A 196 19.82 -0.39 -28.53
C VAL A 196 18.45 0.25 -28.36
N VAL A 197 18.17 0.75 -27.15
CA VAL A 197 16.94 1.47 -26.82
C VAL A 197 17.34 2.91 -26.49
N PRO A 198 16.93 3.90 -27.30
CA PRO A 198 17.25 5.30 -27.03
C PRO A 198 16.69 5.77 -25.68
N TYR A 199 17.30 6.81 -25.11
CA TYR A 199 16.75 7.46 -23.91
C TYR A 199 15.30 7.87 -24.13
N TRP A 200 14.47 7.65 -23.12
CA TRP A 200 13.05 8.01 -23.14
C TRP A 200 12.83 9.52 -22.98
N ASN A 201 13.85 10.28 -22.58
CA ASN A 201 13.86 11.74 -22.57
C ASN A 201 12.65 12.36 -21.86
N GLY A 202 12.25 11.76 -20.73
CA GLY A 202 11.13 12.20 -19.91
C GLY A 202 9.75 11.73 -20.36
N TYR A 203 9.65 10.89 -21.40
CA TYR A 203 8.38 10.37 -21.91
C TYR A 203 7.54 9.71 -20.81
N SER A 204 8.16 8.95 -19.89
CA SER A 204 7.42 8.25 -18.84
C SER A 204 6.71 9.20 -17.86
N TYR A 205 7.23 10.41 -17.68
CA TYR A 205 6.63 11.40 -16.78
C TYR A 205 5.41 12.10 -17.37
N ARG A 206 5.12 11.97 -18.67
CA ARG A 206 3.89 12.51 -19.27
C ARG A 206 2.63 11.93 -18.64
N ALA A 207 2.71 10.68 -18.17
CA ALA A 207 1.62 10.03 -17.45
C ALA A 207 1.20 10.78 -16.17
N LEU A 208 2.09 11.55 -15.53
CA LEU A 208 1.77 12.34 -14.33
C LEU A 208 0.69 13.38 -14.59
N ALA A 209 0.77 14.09 -15.72
CA ALA A 209 -0.23 15.08 -16.10
C ALA A 209 -1.62 14.44 -16.20
N GLY A 210 -1.66 13.22 -16.75
CA GLY A 210 -2.85 12.38 -16.71
C GLY A 210 -3.32 12.18 -15.27
N VAL A 211 -2.51 11.56 -14.40
CA VAL A 211 -2.93 11.16 -13.03
C VAL A 211 -3.55 12.31 -12.23
N LEU A 212 -3.01 13.53 -12.38
CA LEU A 212 -3.49 14.72 -11.66
C LEU A 212 -4.91 15.17 -12.04
N VAL A 213 -5.35 14.86 -13.27
CA VAL A 213 -6.68 15.24 -13.75
C VAL A 213 -7.66 14.08 -13.54
N PRO A 214 -8.72 14.26 -12.72
CA PRO A 214 -9.75 13.25 -12.53
C PRO A 214 -10.49 12.94 -13.83
N ARG A 215 -10.94 11.68 -13.99
CA ARG A 215 -11.70 11.24 -15.17
C ARG A 215 -13.04 11.96 -15.36
N VAL A 216 -13.60 12.55 -14.30
CA VAL A 216 -14.80 13.42 -14.43
C VAL A 216 -14.50 14.67 -15.28
N VAL A 217 -13.28 15.20 -15.19
CA VAL A 217 -12.85 16.40 -15.93
C VAL A 217 -12.26 16.03 -17.29
N TRP A 218 -11.57 14.89 -17.39
CA TRP A 218 -11.03 14.36 -18.64
C TRP A 218 -11.45 12.88 -18.83
N PRO A 219 -12.64 12.64 -19.42
CA PRO A 219 -13.19 11.29 -19.58
C PRO A 219 -12.29 10.38 -20.42
N ASP A 220 -11.82 10.88 -21.57
CA ASP A 220 -11.00 10.16 -22.55
C ASP A 220 -9.51 10.13 -22.19
N LYS A 221 -9.18 10.39 -20.92
CA LYS A 221 -7.80 10.36 -20.44
C LYS A 221 -7.16 8.98 -20.72
N PRO A 222 -5.97 8.95 -21.37
CA PRO A 222 -5.26 7.71 -21.64
C PRO A 222 -4.97 6.91 -20.37
N MET A 223 -4.98 5.58 -20.51
CA MET A 223 -4.58 4.68 -19.43
C MET A 223 -3.06 4.73 -19.25
N ASN A 224 -2.59 4.54 -18.02
CA ASN A 224 -1.16 4.42 -17.76
C ASN A 224 -0.65 3.04 -18.22
N THR A 225 -0.02 2.99 -19.39
CA THR A 225 0.49 1.78 -20.05
C THR A 225 2.00 1.60 -19.92
N LEU A 226 2.67 2.36 -19.05
CA LEU A 226 4.14 2.41 -19.01
C LEU A 226 4.80 1.05 -18.79
N GLY A 227 4.21 0.18 -17.98
CA GLY A 227 4.77 -1.15 -17.75
C GLY A 227 4.67 -2.09 -18.96
N GLN A 228 3.62 -1.93 -19.77
CA GLN A 228 3.48 -2.60 -21.06
C GLN A 228 4.49 -2.06 -22.07
N GLU A 229 4.56 -0.74 -22.20
CA GLU A 229 5.49 -0.08 -23.11
C GLU A 229 6.94 -0.40 -22.77
N TYR A 230 7.28 -0.45 -21.48
CA TYR A 230 8.60 -0.86 -21.02
C TYR A 230 8.90 -2.32 -21.41
N GLY A 231 7.95 -3.23 -21.17
CA GLY A 231 8.08 -4.64 -21.55
C GLY A 231 8.31 -4.86 -23.05
N HIS A 232 7.58 -4.15 -23.91
CA HIS A 232 7.78 -4.25 -25.36
C HIS A 232 9.08 -3.57 -25.84
N ARG A 233 9.39 -2.35 -25.37
CA ARG A 233 10.59 -1.63 -25.82
C ARG A 233 11.89 -2.35 -25.48
N TYR A 234 11.93 -3.09 -24.38
CA TYR A 234 13.08 -3.92 -23.97
C TYR A 234 12.96 -5.39 -24.41
N ALA A 235 11.90 -5.74 -25.16
CA ALA A 235 11.62 -7.08 -25.64
C ALA A 235 11.53 -8.15 -24.53
N TYR A 236 11.03 -7.77 -23.36
CA TYR A 236 10.65 -8.71 -22.29
C TYR A 236 9.30 -9.37 -22.56
N LEU A 237 8.48 -8.72 -23.38
CA LEU A 237 7.18 -9.19 -23.81
C LEU A 237 7.20 -9.42 -25.32
N ALA A 238 6.52 -10.48 -25.77
CA ALA A 238 6.24 -10.66 -27.19
C ALA A 238 5.32 -9.53 -27.68
N ASP A 239 5.44 -9.12 -28.95
CA ASP A 239 4.63 -8.04 -29.53
C ASP A 239 3.11 -8.31 -29.45
N SER A 240 2.72 -9.58 -29.37
CA SER A 240 1.33 -10.01 -29.20
C SER A 240 0.82 -10.00 -27.76
N ASP A 241 1.69 -9.87 -26.75
CA ASP A 241 1.28 -9.86 -25.35
C ASP A 241 0.88 -8.45 -24.89
N LEU A 242 -0.39 -8.11 -25.13
CA LEU A 242 -0.98 -6.83 -24.73
C LEU A 242 -1.63 -6.86 -23.33
N GLN A 243 -1.46 -7.96 -22.58
CA GLN A 243 -2.12 -8.14 -21.28
C GLN A 243 -1.12 -8.10 -20.10
N THR A 244 0.11 -8.57 -20.29
CA THR A 244 1.13 -8.61 -19.23
C THR A 244 1.83 -7.27 -19.03
N SER A 245 1.75 -6.68 -17.85
CA SER A 245 2.58 -5.51 -17.51
C SER A 245 3.87 -5.92 -16.81
N ILE A 246 5.02 -5.43 -17.29
CA ILE A 246 6.29 -5.49 -16.57
C ILE A 246 6.42 -4.25 -15.68
N ASN A 247 6.85 -4.44 -14.44
CA ASN A 247 7.12 -3.32 -13.55
C ASN A 247 8.29 -2.50 -14.08
N LEU A 248 8.18 -1.16 -13.98
CA LEU A 248 9.26 -0.22 -14.30
C LEU A 248 9.73 0.45 -13.00
N PRO A 249 10.74 -0.09 -12.30
CA PRO A 249 11.22 0.47 -11.03
C PRO A 249 11.79 1.89 -11.19
N LEU A 250 11.70 2.72 -10.15
CA LEU A 250 12.09 4.14 -10.21
C LEU A 250 13.54 4.37 -10.65
N VAL A 251 14.47 3.57 -10.12
CA VAL A 251 15.90 3.69 -10.47
C VAL A 251 16.12 3.39 -11.96
N VAL A 252 15.42 2.38 -12.48
CA VAL A 252 15.43 2.04 -13.89
C VAL A 252 14.81 3.16 -14.71
N GLU A 253 13.64 3.68 -14.29
CA GLU A 253 12.96 4.79 -14.96
C GLU A 253 13.85 6.03 -15.06
N PHE A 254 14.53 6.42 -13.99
CA PHE A 254 15.47 7.55 -14.02
C PHE A 254 16.62 7.31 -15.01
N TYR A 255 17.17 6.09 -15.03
CA TYR A 255 18.26 5.74 -15.94
C TYR A 255 17.80 5.73 -17.40
N ILE A 256 16.69 5.08 -17.73
CA ILE A 256 16.23 4.97 -19.12
C ILE A 256 15.76 6.33 -19.68
N ASN A 257 15.42 7.29 -18.82
CA ASN A 257 15.08 8.64 -19.26
C ASN A 257 16.32 9.54 -19.43
N PHE A 258 17.28 9.50 -18.50
CA PHE A 258 18.36 10.51 -18.45
C PHE A 258 19.75 9.95 -18.06
N GLY A 259 19.94 8.63 -18.11
CA GLY A 259 21.18 7.95 -17.76
C GLY A 259 21.56 8.08 -16.27
N LEU A 260 22.85 7.93 -15.98
CA LEU A 260 23.38 8.05 -14.62
C LEU A 260 23.08 9.41 -13.95
N PRO A 261 23.19 10.57 -14.64
CA PRO A 261 22.78 11.85 -14.06
C PRO A 261 21.31 11.85 -13.62
N GLY A 262 20.42 11.23 -14.42
CA GLY A 262 19.02 11.02 -14.07
C GLY A 262 18.83 10.29 -12.75
N VAL A 263 19.57 9.20 -12.55
CA VAL A 263 19.51 8.42 -11.32
C VAL A 263 19.98 9.25 -10.12
N LEU A 264 21.12 9.92 -10.23
CA LEU A 264 21.69 10.69 -9.12
C LEU A 264 20.76 11.85 -8.71
N VAL A 265 20.33 12.66 -9.69
CA VAL A 265 19.44 13.81 -9.45
C VAL A 265 18.05 13.32 -9.02
N GLY A 266 17.50 12.32 -9.70
CA GLY A 266 16.18 11.76 -9.42
C GLY A 266 16.08 11.15 -8.03
N MET A 267 17.07 10.36 -7.61
CA MET A 267 17.10 9.76 -6.27
C MET A 267 17.33 10.81 -5.18
N PHE A 268 18.17 11.82 -5.43
CA PHE A 268 18.35 12.93 -4.50
C PHE A 268 17.06 13.74 -4.31
N ALA A 269 16.40 14.12 -5.41
CA ALA A 269 15.13 14.81 -5.39
C ALA A 269 14.03 13.97 -4.72
N LEU A 270 14.01 12.66 -4.98
CA LEU A 270 13.10 11.73 -4.33
C LEU A 270 13.32 11.66 -2.82
N GLY A 271 14.57 11.65 -2.36
CA GLY A 271 14.90 11.73 -0.94
C GLY A 271 14.36 12.99 -0.27
N ILE A 272 14.50 14.14 -0.93
CA ILE A 272 13.91 15.41 -0.47
C ILE A 272 12.38 15.30 -0.42
N LEU A 273 11.74 14.78 -1.47
CA LEU A 273 10.30 14.62 -1.52
C LEU A 273 9.78 13.73 -0.38
N LEU A 274 10.42 12.58 -0.16
CA LEU A 274 10.04 11.66 0.92
C LEU A 274 10.23 12.31 2.30
N HIS A 275 11.30 13.06 2.51
CA HIS A 275 11.51 13.82 3.74
C HIS A 275 10.42 14.87 3.97
N LEU A 276 10.05 15.64 2.93
CA LEU A 276 8.98 16.64 3.03
C LEU A 276 7.62 16.00 3.35
N VAL A 277 7.31 14.86 2.73
CA VAL A 277 6.07 14.11 3.01
C VAL A 277 6.10 13.55 4.43
N GLU A 278 7.22 13.00 4.88
CA GLU A 278 7.39 12.48 6.25
C GLU A 278 7.24 13.60 7.29
N ASP A 279 7.92 14.74 7.12
CA ASP A 279 7.82 15.89 8.01
C ASP A 279 6.38 16.46 8.08
N ALA A 280 5.69 16.50 6.94
CA ALA A 280 4.31 16.97 6.88
C ALA A 280 3.34 16.00 7.58
N ALA A 281 3.56 14.70 7.41
CA ALA A 281 2.60 13.67 7.76
C ALA A 281 2.92 12.94 9.09
N ASN A 282 4.12 13.10 9.65
CA ASN A 282 4.61 12.44 10.87
C ASN A 282 5.07 13.44 11.95
N ARG A 283 4.13 14.24 12.46
CA ARG A 283 4.44 15.27 13.47
C ARG A 283 4.41 14.70 14.89
N ARG A 284 5.34 15.10 15.77
CA ARG A 284 5.46 14.57 17.16
C ARG A 284 4.16 14.66 17.97
N ASP A 285 3.38 15.69 17.73
CA ASP A 285 2.17 16.11 18.45
C ASP A 285 0.88 15.74 17.70
N GLN A 286 0.96 14.84 16.71
CA GLN A 286 -0.19 14.43 15.91
C GLN A 286 -1.17 13.51 16.67
N ASP A 287 -2.45 13.61 16.32
CA ASP A 287 -3.49 12.72 16.84
C ASP A 287 -3.28 11.29 16.33
N LEU A 288 -3.50 10.29 17.20
CA LEU A 288 -3.44 8.86 16.85
C LEU A 288 -4.23 8.54 15.58
N PHE A 289 -5.43 9.11 15.46
CA PHE A 289 -6.31 8.86 14.33
C PHE A 289 -5.69 9.39 13.04
N TYR A 290 -5.05 10.56 13.08
CA TYR A 290 -4.34 11.12 11.93
C TYR A 290 -3.14 10.25 11.53
N SER A 291 -2.30 9.85 12.49
CA SER A 291 -1.19 8.91 12.23
C SER A 291 -1.70 7.63 11.57
N ALA A 292 -2.83 7.10 12.03
CA ALA A 292 -3.40 5.87 11.50
C ALA A 292 -3.89 6.03 10.05
N MET A 293 -4.48 7.18 9.69
CA MET A 293 -4.91 7.45 8.31
C MET A 293 -3.74 7.65 7.35
N VAL A 294 -2.65 8.26 7.83
CA VAL A 294 -1.48 8.56 7.01
C VAL A 294 -0.57 7.34 6.80
N ALA A 295 -0.46 6.45 7.79
CA ALA A 295 0.52 5.36 7.77
C ALA A 295 0.44 4.44 6.52
N PRO A 296 -0.75 4.02 6.02
CA PRO A 296 -0.84 3.22 4.80
C PRO A 296 -0.36 3.92 3.53
N ILE A 297 -0.35 5.26 3.50
CA ILE A 297 0.16 6.03 2.35
C ILE A 297 1.67 6.11 2.40
N LEU A 298 2.23 6.40 3.56
CA LEU A 298 3.67 6.34 3.76
C LEU A 298 4.22 4.96 3.41
N ALA A 299 3.50 3.90 3.76
CA ALA A 299 3.85 2.53 3.38
C ALA A 299 3.88 2.31 1.85
N ARG A 300 2.95 2.89 1.10
CA ARG A 300 2.91 2.79 -0.37
C ARG A 300 4.04 3.55 -1.05
N LEU A 301 4.52 4.63 -0.44
CA LEU A 301 5.68 5.36 -0.96
C LEU A 301 6.97 4.53 -0.96
N LEU A 302 6.99 3.44 -0.20
CA LEU A 302 8.12 2.50 -0.16
C LEU A 302 8.09 1.47 -1.31
N LEU A 303 7.06 1.46 -2.16
CA LEU A 303 6.95 0.56 -3.31
C LEU A 303 7.83 1.02 -4.48
N MET A 304 9.15 1.03 -4.30
CA MET A 304 10.12 1.53 -5.28
C MET A 304 10.21 0.70 -6.58
N GLU A 305 9.47 -0.41 -6.65
CA GLU A 305 9.43 -1.33 -7.79
C GLU A 305 8.47 -0.89 -8.90
N CYS A 306 7.74 0.20 -8.70
CA CYS A 306 6.79 0.73 -9.67
C CYS A 306 7.28 2.05 -10.30
N ASN A 307 6.64 2.44 -11.40
CA ASN A 307 6.94 3.70 -12.08
C ASN A 307 6.46 4.90 -11.26
N PHE A 308 7.11 6.04 -11.47
CA PHE A 308 6.93 7.27 -10.71
C PHE A 308 5.49 7.75 -10.72
N SER A 309 4.83 7.73 -11.87
CA SER A 309 3.43 8.16 -11.99
C SER A 309 2.46 7.27 -11.22
N LEU A 310 2.75 5.99 -11.04
CA LEU A 310 1.90 5.07 -10.27
C LEU A 310 2.02 5.33 -8.75
N ILE A 311 3.23 5.61 -8.27
CA ILE A 311 3.49 5.82 -6.83
C ILE A 311 3.13 7.25 -6.40
N PHE A 312 3.65 8.25 -7.12
CA PHE A 312 3.59 9.65 -6.70
C PHE A 312 2.45 10.43 -7.36
N GLY A 313 1.91 9.95 -8.48
CA GLY A 313 0.90 10.69 -9.25
C GLY A 313 -0.38 10.97 -8.46
N ALA A 314 -0.75 10.10 -7.53
CA ALA A 314 -1.95 10.25 -6.73
C ALA A 314 -1.74 11.06 -5.43
N LEU A 315 -0.49 11.34 -5.03
CA LEU A 315 -0.19 12.09 -3.81
C LEU A 315 -0.87 13.46 -3.74
N PRO A 316 -0.90 14.27 -4.82
CA PRO A 316 -1.52 15.58 -4.78
C PRO A 316 -3.03 15.53 -4.55
N LEU A 317 -3.69 14.40 -4.82
CA LEU A 317 -5.10 14.18 -4.51
C LEU A 317 -5.28 13.57 -3.11
N GLN A 318 -4.40 12.65 -2.72
CA GLN A 318 -4.51 11.91 -1.46
C GLN A 318 -4.14 12.75 -0.24
N LEU A 319 -3.06 13.54 -0.29
CA LEU A 319 -2.59 14.33 0.85
C LEU A 319 -3.62 15.40 1.28
N PRO A 320 -4.22 16.20 0.38
CA PRO A 320 -5.26 17.14 0.78
C PRO A 320 -6.52 16.45 1.29
N SER A 321 -6.93 15.34 0.67
CA SER A 321 -8.11 14.57 1.11
C SER A 321 -7.97 14.12 2.56
N ILE A 322 -6.79 13.66 2.95
CA ILE A 322 -6.52 13.20 4.33
C ILE A 322 -6.29 14.35 5.28
N TRP A 323 -5.69 15.44 4.81
CA TRP A 323 -5.62 16.67 5.58
C TRP A 323 -7.04 17.18 5.90
N LEU A 324 -7.96 17.16 4.94
CA LEU A 324 -9.37 17.52 5.14
C LEU A 324 -10.07 16.57 6.11
N ILE A 325 -9.88 15.26 5.97
CA ILE A 325 -10.42 14.26 6.91
C ILE A 325 -9.84 14.45 8.32
N GLY A 326 -8.54 14.75 8.41
CA GLY A 326 -7.85 15.08 9.66
C GLY A 326 -8.39 16.37 10.28
N MET A 327 -8.58 17.43 9.48
CA MET A 327 -9.19 18.68 9.92
C MET A 327 -10.62 18.49 10.39
N PHE A 328 -11.43 17.73 9.66
CA PHE A 328 -12.79 17.40 10.05
C PHE A 328 -12.81 16.62 11.37
N ALA A 329 -11.92 15.64 11.52
CA ALA A 329 -11.74 14.90 12.76
C ALA A 329 -11.31 15.79 13.95
N LEU A 330 -10.47 16.80 13.70
CA LEU A 330 -10.06 17.80 14.69
C LEU A 330 -11.18 18.79 15.04
N TRP A 331 -11.90 19.28 14.04
CA TRP A 331 -13.04 20.21 14.16
C TRP A 331 -14.22 19.57 14.89
N ALA A 332 -14.68 18.40 14.41
CA ALA A 332 -15.72 17.61 15.08
C ALA A 332 -15.26 17.14 16.48
N GLY A 333 -13.93 17.09 16.68
CA GLY A 333 -13.33 16.80 17.96
C GLY A 333 -13.21 17.98 18.94
N GLY A 334 -13.64 19.19 18.57
CA GLY A 334 -13.57 20.39 19.42
C GLY A 334 -12.15 20.87 19.73
N VAL A 335 -11.12 20.35 19.06
CA VAL A 335 -9.73 20.73 19.27
C VAL A 335 -9.32 21.73 18.19
N ILE A 336 -9.66 23.00 18.38
CA ILE A 336 -8.95 24.08 17.70
C ILE A 336 -7.54 24.09 18.29
N PRO A 337 -6.46 23.95 17.49
CA PRO A 337 -5.12 23.98 18.05
C PRO A 337 -4.88 25.34 18.72
N ARG A 338 -4.85 25.36 20.06
CA ARG A 338 -4.31 26.49 20.81
C ARG A 338 -2.86 26.68 20.34
N ARG A 339 -2.50 27.94 20.04
CA ARG A 339 -1.20 28.37 19.50
C ARG A 339 -0.05 27.56 20.10
N ARG A 340 0.84 27.08 19.22
CA ARG A 340 2.03 26.30 19.60
C ARG A 340 2.85 27.07 20.63
N PRO A 341 3.27 26.47 21.76
CA PRO A 341 4.43 27.02 22.47
C PRO A 341 5.66 26.92 21.54
N PRO A 342 6.56 27.92 21.56
CA PRO A 342 7.77 27.90 20.74
C PRO A 342 8.60 26.66 21.05
N ARG A 343 9.28 26.14 20.03
CA ARG A 343 10.22 25.02 20.19
C ARG A 343 11.25 25.41 21.26
N PRO A 344 11.46 24.60 22.31
CA PRO A 344 12.60 24.82 23.18
C PRO A 344 13.88 24.62 22.35
N PRO A 345 14.92 25.45 22.54
CA PRO A 345 16.18 25.32 21.84
C PRO A 345 16.78 23.92 22.01
N TRP A 346 17.58 23.46 21.04
CA TRP A 346 18.16 22.11 21.01
C TRP A 346 18.98 21.76 22.26
N TYR A 347 19.49 22.76 22.99
CA TYR A 347 20.23 22.59 24.24
C TYR A 347 19.33 22.37 25.49
N ALA A 348 18.02 22.55 25.40
CA ALA A 348 17.08 22.34 26.50
C ALA A 348 16.67 20.86 26.67
N ILE A 349 17.12 19.98 25.76
CA ILE A 349 16.92 18.54 25.86
C ILE A 349 17.96 17.99 26.85
N ARG A 350 17.67 18.06 28.16
CA ARG A 350 18.45 17.32 29.16
C ARG A 350 18.22 15.83 28.96
N MET A 351 19.25 15.09 28.54
CA MET A 351 19.23 13.63 28.63
C MET A 351 19.12 13.24 30.11
N PRO A 352 18.28 12.24 30.47
CA PRO A 352 18.30 11.70 31.81
C PRO A 352 19.65 11.00 32.01
N VAL A 353 20.49 11.58 32.86
CA VAL A 353 21.72 10.92 33.33
C VAL A 353 21.28 9.73 34.17
N ALA A 354 21.41 8.54 33.61
CA ALA A 354 21.23 7.29 34.33
C ALA A 354 22.40 7.13 35.30
N GLY A 355 22.20 7.43 36.59
CA GLY A 355 23.25 7.23 37.57
C GLY A 355 23.08 8.01 38.87
N ALA A 356 22.07 7.67 39.67
CA ALA A 356 22.13 7.90 41.11
C ALA A 356 21.46 6.72 41.81
N ARG A 357 22.27 5.67 42.04
CA ARG A 357 21.96 4.66 43.06
C ARG A 357 21.77 5.42 44.38
N ARG A 358 20.58 5.34 44.97
CA ARG A 358 20.40 5.69 46.38
C ARG A 358 21.07 4.59 47.20
N ALA A 359 22.14 4.96 47.89
CA ALA A 359 22.68 4.24 49.03
C ALA A 359 22.22 4.97 50.30
N ALA A 360 22.04 4.16 51.35
CA ALA A 360 21.47 4.44 52.68
C ALA A 360 19.94 4.49 52.74
#